data_AF-A0A9W8BIV0-F1
#
_entry.id   AF-A0A9W8BIV0-F1
#
_cell.length_a   1.000
_cell.length_b   1.000
_cell.length_c   1.000
_cell.angle_alpha   90.00
_cell.angle_beta   90.00
_cell.angle_gamma   90.00
#
_symmetry.space_group_name_H-M   'P 1'
#
loop_
_entity.id
_entity.type
_entity.pdbx_description
1 polymer ?
#
loop_
_entity_poly.entity_id
_entity_poly.type
_entity_poly.pdbx_seq_one_letter_code
_entity_poly.pdbx_strand_id
1 'polypeptide(L)'
;MDSRSVAHHIEDSDHQAMAHRLYTLVFPLDSDNNRVLLGLKKRGFGCNKFNGFGGKVEATETIAEGAVRELVEESGLVATSMQNCGLLLFYFENDPVAMEVHVYLAHTYEGTVIESDEMRPQWFDIHDMPFSQMWADDSRWWPFVLRGEKFVGQFWLKADQATITREHLYAVESLGFV
;
A
#
# COMPACT_ATOMS: atom_id res chain seq x y z
N MET A 1 13.72 -14.03 5.75
CA MET A 1 13.03 -13.04 4.90
C MET A 1 13.76 -13.04 3.58
N ASP A 2 13.16 -13.62 2.54
CA ASP A 2 13.81 -13.87 1.27
C ASP A 2 13.76 -12.61 0.40
N SER A 3 14.82 -11.80 0.45
CA SER A 3 14.98 -10.58 -0.36
C SER A 3 15.11 -10.84 -1.87
N ARG A 4 14.99 -12.10 -2.32
CA ARG A 4 15.17 -12.50 -3.72
C ARG A 4 13.96 -12.20 -4.60
N SER A 5 12.75 -12.06 -4.07
CA SER A 5 11.54 -11.92 -4.90
C SER A 5 11.40 -10.55 -5.58
N VAL A 6 11.79 -9.46 -4.91
CA VAL A 6 11.55 -8.10 -5.43
C VAL A 6 12.57 -7.66 -6.46
N ALA A 7 13.82 -8.13 -6.35
CA ALA A 7 14.90 -7.76 -7.25
C ALA A 7 14.59 -8.06 -8.73
N HIS A 8 13.81 -9.11 -9.01
CA HIS A 8 13.37 -9.46 -10.37
C HIS A 8 12.44 -8.41 -11.02
N HIS A 9 11.87 -7.52 -10.22
CA HIS A 9 10.94 -6.49 -10.68
C HIS A 9 11.56 -5.09 -10.76
N ILE A 10 12.79 -4.91 -10.30
CA ILE A 10 13.48 -3.61 -10.35
C ILE A 10 14.25 -3.54 -11.68
N GLU A 11 14.03 -2.48 -12.46
CA GLU A 11 14.67 -2.37 -13.78
C GLU A 11 16.13 -1.88 -13.72
N ASP A 12 16.45 -1.05 -12.73
CA ASP A 12 17.70 -0.32 -12.63
C ASP A 12 18.65 -1.02 -11.63
N SER A 13 19.89 -1.30 -12.06
CA SER A 13 20.87 -2.04 -11.27
C SER A 13 21.29 -1.34 -9.98
N ASP A 14 21.30 0.00 -9.97
CA ASP A 14 21.65 0.77 -8.76
C ASP A 14 20.54 0.63 -7.71
N HIS A 15 19.28 0.61 -8.17
CA HIS A 15 18.12 0.43 -7.31
C HIS A 15 17.91 -1.02 -6.88
N GLN A 16 18.36 -2.00 -7.69
CA GLN A 16 18.38 -3.42 -7.30
C GLN A 16 19.27 -3.68 -6.08
N ALA A 17 20.35 -2.91 -5.93
CA ALA A 17 21.29 -3.03 -4.82
C ALA A 17 20.93 -2.14 -3.60
N MET A 18 19.90 -1.30 -3.73
CA MET A 18 19.47 -0.38 -2.68
C MET A 18 18.89 -1.13 -1.49
N ALA A 19 19.09 -0.61 -0.27
CA ALA A 19 18.43 -1.16 0.90
C ALA A 19 16.94 -0.82 0.85
N HIS A 20 16.09 -1.79 1.19
CA HIS A 20 14.64 -1.63 1.20
C HIS A 20 14.12 -1.69 2.64
N ARG A 21 13.13 -0.85 2.94
CA ARG A 21 12.33 -0.97 4.16
C ARG A 21 10.93 -1.43 3.77
N LEU A 22 10.48 -2.50 4.45
CA LEU A 22 9.20 -3.14 4.19
C LEU A 22 8.05 -2.39 4.86
N TYR A 23 6.97 -2.23 4.10
CA TYR A 23 5.70 -1.66 4.53
C TYR A 23 4.53 -2.47 3.96
N THR A 24 3.38 -2.31 4.59
CA THR A 24 2.11 -2.88 4.17
C THR A 24 1.11 -1.78 3.87
N LEU A 25 0.14 -2.09 3.02
CA LEU A 25 -1.00 -1.23 2.75
C LEU A 25 -2.22 -2.09 2.45
N VAL A 26 -3.27 -1.95 3.25
CA VAL A 26 -4.46 -2.81 3.22
C VAL A 26 -5.70 -1.98 2.91
N PHE A 27 -6.49 -2.45 1.97
CA PHE A 27 -7.76 -1.86 1.57
C PHE A 27 -8.90 -2.85 1.89
N PRO A 28 -9.64 -2.66 3.01
CA PRO A 28 -10.86 -3.40 3.28
C PRO A 28 -11.93 -3.09 2.24
N LEU A 29 -12.53 -4.13 1.67
CA LEU A 29 -13.56 -4.03 0.65
C LEU A 29 -14.92 -4.46 1.19
N ASP A 30 -15.93 -3.66 0.90
CA ASP A 30 -17.34 -3.99 1.06
C ASP A 30 -17.91 -4.29 -0.33
N SER A 31 -17.76 -5.54 -0.74
CA SER A 31 -18.15 -6.03 -2.06
C SER A 31 -19.65 -5.94 -2.33
N ASP A 32 -20.48 -6.02 -1.29
CA ASP A 32 -21.93 -5.94 -1.42
C ASP A 32 -22.38 -4.53 -1.84
N ASN A 33 -21.62 -3.51 -1.46
CA ASN A 33 -21.92 -2.10 -1.74
C ASN A 33 -20.93 -1.44 -2.70
N ASN A 34 -19.94 -2.17 -3.24
CA ASN A 34 -18.83 -1.65 -4.05
C ASN A 34 -18.07 -0.51 -3.36
N ARG A 35 -17.78 -0.67 -2.07
CA ARG A 35 -17.04 0.34 -1.29
C ARG A 35 -15.69 -0.15 -0.86
N VAL A 36 -14.78 0.80 -0.66
CA VAL A 36 -13.49 0.58 -0.02
C VAL A 36 -13.37 1.47 1.22
N LEU A 37 -12.79 0.93 2.28
CA LEU A 37 -12.47 1.70 3.47
C LEU A 37 -11.12 2.36 3.31
N LEU A 38 -11.09 3.68 3.45
CA LEU A 38 -9.87 4.48 3.57
C LEU A 38 -9.82 5.11 4.95
N GLY A 39 -8.65 5.54 5.40
CA GLY A 39 -8.53 6.41 6.57
C GLY A 39 -7.89 7.73 6.21
N LEU A 40 -8.43 8.82 6.76
CA LEU A 40 -7.75 10.12 6.74
C LEU A 40 -6.66 10.10 7.82
N LYS A 41 -5.40 10.23 7.40
CA LYS A 41 -4.25 10.25 8.31
C LYS A 41 -4.23 11.55 9.12
N LYS A 42 -4.29 11.44 10.45
CA LYS A 42 -4.38 12.58 11.40
C LYS A 42 -3.02 13.11 11.83
N ARG A 43 -1.96 12.29 11.76
CA ARG A 43 -0.59 12.64 12.16
C ARG A 43 0.46 11.81 11.41
N GLY A 44 1.71 12.24 11.46
CA GLY A 44 2.84 11.51 10.87
C GLY A 44 2.97 11.66 9.35
N PHE A 45 3.69 10.72 8.73
CA PHE A 45 3.93 10.68 7.29
C PHE A 45 2.61 10.50 6.54
N GLY A 46 2.31 11.37 5.57
CA GLY A 46 1.03 11.35 4.84
C GLY A 46 -0.14 12.03 5.55
N CYS A 47 0.11 12.81 6.61
CA CYS A 47 -0.93 13.58 7.30
C CYS A 47 -1.81 14.40 6.33
N ASN A 48 -3.12 14.42 6.59
CA ASN A 48 -4.17 15.02 5.77
C ASN A 48 -4.41 14.36 4.40
N LYS A 49 -3.91 13.14 4.18
CA LYS A 49 -4.26 12.32 3.01
C LYS A 49 -5.13 11.14 3.42
N PHE A 50 -6.06 10.78 2.54
CA PHE A 50 -6.71 9.46 2.60
C PHE A 50 -5.75 8.39 2.08
N ASN A 51 -5.75 7.23 2.72
CA ASN A 51 -5.01 6.07 2.25
C ASN A 51 -5.67 4.76 2.74
N GLY A 52 -5.16 3.62 2.29
CA GLY A 52 -5.35 2.34 2.98
C GLY A 52 -4.67 2.33 4.35
N PHE A 53 -4.82 1.21 5.06
CA PHE A 53 -4.28 1.00 6.41
C PHE A 53 -2.98 0.23 6.37
N GLY A 54 -1.96 0.65 7.10
CA GLY A 54 -0.67 0.00 6.98
C GLY A 54 0.49 0.79 7.55
N GLY A 55 1.61 0.10 7.68
CA GLY A 55 2.78 0.62 8.35
C GLY A 55 4.01 -0.21 8.09
N LYS A 56 5.01 -0.07 8.96
CA LYS A 56 6.28 -0.79 8.82
C LYS A 56 6.07 -2.25 9.20
N VAL A 57 6.72 -3.14 8.47
CA VAL A 57 6.81 -4.55 8.89
C VAL A 57 7.93 -4.68 9.93
N GLU A 58 7.60 -5.22 11.09
CA GLU A 58 8.54 -5.46 12.17
C GLU A 58 9.42 -6.69 11.91
N ALA A 59 10.60 -6.74 12.54
CA ALA A 59 11.56 -7.83 12.32
C ALA A 59 11.05 -9.22 12.77
N THR A 60 10.05 -9.25 13.66
CA THR A 60 9.50 -10.46 14.27
C THR A 60 8.24 -10.98 13.59
N GLU A 61 7.78 -10.34 12.52
CA GLU A 61 6.54 -10.68 11.83
C GLU A 61 6.79 -10.89 10.32
N THR A 62 5.93 -11.68 9.70
CA THR A 62 5.79 -11.71 8.24
C THR A 62 5.11 -10.44 7.74
N ILE A 63 5.25 -10.16 6.44
CA ILE A 63 4.57 -9.02 5.80
C ILE A 63 3.04 -9.11 5.99
N ALA A 64 2.48 -10.30 5.86
CA ALA A 64 1.05 -10.52 6.05
C ALA A 64 0.61 -10.31 7.52
N GLU A 65 1.41 -10.77 8.49
CA GLU A 65 1.14 -10.52 9.91
C GLU A 65 1.18 -9.03 10.24
N GLY A 66 2.17 -8.30 9.71
CA GLY A 66 2.24 -6.84 9.85
C GLY A 66 1.06 -6.12 9.21
N ALA A 67 0.59 -6.59 8.05
CA ALA A 67 -0.61 -6.04 7.41
C ALA A 67 -1.87 -6.22 8.27
N VAL A 68 -2.07 -7.40 8.89
CA VAL A 68 -3.19 -7.63 9.82
C VAL A 68 -3.06 -6.75 11.06
N ARG A 69 -1.86 -6.67 11.67
CA ARG A 69 -1.61 -5.87 12.86
C ARG A 69 -1.93 -4.40 12.63
N GLU A 70 -1.37 -3.80 11.58
CA GLU A 70 -1.59 -2.39 11.24
C GLU A 70 -3.06 -2.09 10.94
N LEU A 71 -3.76 -3.01 10.24
CA LEU A 71 -5.19 -2.85 10.00
C LEU A 71 -5.99 -2.79 11.32
N VAL A 72 -5.65 -3.64 12.29
CA VAL A 72 -6.31 -3.65 13.61
C VAL A 72 -6.02 -2.36 14.37
N GLU A 73 -4.76 -1.94 14.42
CA GLU A 73 -4.34 -0.72 15.13
C GLU A 73 -4.97 0.56 14.56
N GLU A 74 -5.07 0.66 13.23
CA GLU A 74 -5.53 1.89 12.57
C GLU A 74 -7.05 1.94 12.32
N SER A 75 -7.74 0.79 12.26
CA SER A 75 -9.17 0.73 11.89
C SER A 75 -10.07 -0.09 12.82
N GLY A 76 -9.49 -0.90 13.72
CA GLY A 76 -10.24 -1.86 14.55
C GLY A 76 -10.73 -3.11 13.81
N LEU A 77 -10.43 -3.27 12.51
CA LEU A 77 -10.80 -4.44 11.73
C LEU A 77 -9.72 -5.53 11.77
N VAL A 78 -10.15 -6.79 11.85
CA VAL A 78 -9.27 -7.96 11.77
C VAL A 78 -9.53 -8.66 10.44
N ALA A 79 -8.58 -8.60 9.50
CA ALA A 79 -8.73 -9.31 8.23
C ALA A 79 -8.68 -10.83 8.42
N THR A 80 -9.69 -11.54 7.89
CA THR A 80 -9.74 -13.01 7.88
C THR A 80 -9.35 -13.58 6.51
N SER A 81 -9.39 -12.75 5.47
CA SER A 81 -8.85 -13.06 4.15
C SER A 81 -8.22 -11.81 3.55
N MET A 82 -6.98 -11.94 3.07
CA MET A 82 -6.28 -10.90 2.33
C MET A 82 -5.69 -11.46 1.05
N GLN A 83 -5.78 -10.67 -0.02
CA GLN A 83 -5.15 -10.94 -1.29
C GLN A 83 -4.05 -9.90 -1.52
N ASN A 84 -2.79 -10.35 -1.65
CA ASN A 84 -1.72 -9.49 -2.13
C ASN A 84 -1.97 -9.19 -3.63
N CYS A 85 -2.18 -7.92 -3.96
CA CYS A 85 -2.52 -7.46 -5.30
C CYS A 85 -1.48 -6.53 -5.91
N GLY A 86 -0.50 -6.06 -5.14
CA GLY A 86 0.46 -5.09 -5.67
C GLY A 86 1.75 -5.01 -4.88
N LEU A 87 2.80 -4.65 -5.61
CA LEU A 87 4.09 -4.26 -5.05
C LEU A 87 4.41 -2.84 -5.52
N LEU A 88 4.63 -1.93 -4.59
CA LEU A 88 5.01 -0.57 -4.86
C LEU A 88 6.40 -0.30 -4.30
N LEU A 89 7.25 0.30 -5.12
CA LEU A 89 8.60 0.71 -4.77
C LEU A 89 8.69 2.22 -4.90
N PHE A 90 9.01 2.90 -3.80
CA PHE A 90 9.18 4.35 -3.78
C PHE A 90 10.62 4.71 -3.49
N TYR A 91 11.18 5.52 -4.39
CA TYR A 91 12.52 6.06 -4.29
C TYR A 91 12.43 7.57 -4.09
N PHE A 92 12.83 8.05 -2.91
CA PHE A 92 12.79 9.47 -2.58
C PHE A 92 14.16 10.10 -2.80
N GLU A 93 14.18 11.28 -3.42
CA GLU A 93 15.39 12.08 -3.62
C GLU A 93 16.12 12.29 -2.28
N ASN A 94 17.42 11.93 -2.25
CA ASN A 94 18.30 11.96 -1.08
C ASN A 94 17.99 10.95 0.04
N ASP A 95 17.05 10.00 -0.15
CA ASP A 95 16.87 8.88 0.78
C ASP A 95 17.66 7.66 0.27
N PRO A 96 18.63 7.12 1.04
CA PRO A 96 19.37 5.93 0.64
C PRO A 96 18.60 4.62 0.81
N VAL A 97 17.38 4.66 1.36
CA VAL A 97 16.53 3.48 1.59
C VAL A 97 15.22 3.61 0.80
N ALA A 98 14.95 2.64 -0.07
CA ALA A 98 13.68 2.57 -0.78
C ALA A 98 12.55 2.11 0.15
N MET A 99 11.33 2.61 -0.07
CA MET A 99 10.14 2.05 0.57
C MET A 99 9.55 0.98 -0.33
N GLU A 100 9.43 -0.24 0.20
CA GLU A 100 8.80 -1.37 -0.46
C GLU A 100 7.45 -1.63 0.22
N VAL A 101 6.36 -1.33 -0.47
CA VAL A 101 4.99 -1.43 0.05
C VAL A 101 4.27 -2.59 -0.62
N HIS A 102 3.79 -3.52 0.21
CA HIS A 102 2.98 -4.65 -0.23
C HIS A 102 1.50 -4.30 -0.07
N VAL A 103 0.77 -4.29 -1.19
CA VAL A 103 -0.62 -3.87 -1.24
C VAL A 103 -1.54 -5.09 -1.15
N TYR A 104 -2.48 -5.03 -0.21
CA TYR A 104 -3.45 -6.07 0.06
C TYR A 104 -4.88 -5.55 -0.07
N LEU A 105 -5.76 -6.40 -0.61
CA LEU A 105 -7.20 -6.23 -0.51
C LEU A 105 -7.72 -7.19 0.57
N ALA A 106 -8.44 -6.66 1.55
CA ALA A 106 -9.10 -7.47 2.56
C ALA A 106 -10.58 -7.68 2.16
N HIS A 107 -10.89 -8.87 1.67
CA HIS A 107 -12.24 -9.23 1.19
C HIS A 107 -13.18 -9.64 2.32
N THR A 108 -12.62 -10.19 3.39
CA THR A 108 -13.37 -10.55 4.60
C THR A 108 -12.61 -10.12 5.84
N TYR A 109 -13.34 -9.59 6.79
CA TYR A 109 -12.81 -9.07 8.05
C TYR A 109 -13.87 -9.11 9.14
N GLU A 110 -13.42 -9.13 10.38
CA GLU A 110 -14.24 -9.07 11.59
C GLU A 110 -13.99 -7.76 12.34
N GLY A 111 -14.85 -7.46 13.30
CA GLY A 111 -14.76 -6.26 14.13
C GLY A 111 -15.62 -5.10 13.63
N THR A 112 -15.37 -3.93 14.20
CA THR A 112 -16.09 -2.69 13.88
C THR A 112 -15.10 -1.61 13.54
N VAL A 113 -15.42 -0.81 12.53
CA VAL A 113 -14.60 0.34 12.13
C VAL A 113 -14.54 1.35 13.28
N ILE A 114 -13.34 1.66 13.74
CA ILE A 114 -13.05 2.56 14.86
C ILE A 114 -12.05 3.62 14.41
N GLU A 115 -12.31 4.88 14.76
CA GLU A 115 -11.32 5.95 14.63
C GLU A 115 -10.24 5.80 15.70
N SER A 116 -8.97 5.87 15.28
CA SER A 116 -7.82 5.86 16.16
C SER A 116 -7.22 7.26 16.33
N ASP A 117 -6.17 7.37 17.14
CA ASP A 117 -5.37 8.60 17.24
C ASP A 117 -4.63 8.91 15.92
N GLU A 118 -4.47 7.93 15.04
CA GLU A 118 -3.70 8.05 13.79
C GLU A 118 -4.58 8.18 12.55
N MET A 119 -5.71 7.47 12.50
CA MET A 119 -6.54 7.34 11.31
C MET A 119 -8.01 7.57 11.62
N ARG A 120 -8.69 8.33 10.75
CA ARG A 120 -10.16 8.45 10.74
C ARG A 120 -10.73 7.68 9.54
N PRO A 121 -11.23 6.45 9.74
CA PRO A 121 -11.78 5.65 8.66
C PRO A 121 -13.05 6.24 8.03
N GLN A 122 -13.23 6.03 6.73
CA GLN A 122 -14.38 6.44 5.95
C GLN A 122 -14.52 5.54 4.72
N TRP A 123 -15.76 5.13 4.42
CA TRP A 123 -16.09 4.37 3.22
C TRP A 123 -16.22 5.29 2.00
N PHE A 124 -15.67 4.84 0.88
CA PHE A 124 -15.79 5.48 -0.44
C PHE A 124 -16.27 4.46 -1.47
N ASP A 125 -16.95 4.94 -2.52
CA ASP A 125 -17.22 4.11 -3.69
C ASP A 125 -15.89 3.75 -4.36
N ILE A 126 -15.70 2.48 -4.70
CA ILE A 126 -14.46 1.98 -5.29
C ILE A 126 -14.15 2.64 -6.65
N HIS A 127 -15.17 3.17 -7.33
CA HIS A 127 -15.09 3.87 -8.61
C HIS A 127 -15.05 5.40 -8.48
N ASP A 128 -15.29 5.96 -7.30
CA ASP A 128 -15.24 7.41 -7.02
C ASP A 128 -14.30 7.72 -5.84
N MET A 129 -13.03 7.35 -6.05
CA MET A 129 -11.97 7.54 -5.07
C MET A 129 -11.58 9.01 -4.93
N PRO A 130 -11.30 9.50 -3.71
CA PRO A 130 -10.96 10.90 -3.46
C PRO A 130 -9.49 11.22 -3.85
N PHE A 131 -9.05 10.88 -5.06
CA PHE A 131 -7.63 10.94 -5.47
C PHE A 131 -6.95 12.31 -5.26
N SER A 132 -7.71 13.41 -5.35
CA SER A 132 -7.20 14.76 -5.06
C SER A 132 -6.75 14.97 -3.60
N GLN A 133 -7.18 14.09 -2.70
CA GLN A 133 -6.84 14.05 -1.28
C GLN A 133 -6.01 12.81 -0.91
N MET A 134 -5.44 12.11 -1.89
CA MET A 134 -4.66 10.88 -1.71
C MET A 134 -3.19 11.10 -2.13
N TRP A 135 -2.38 10.04 -2.19
CA TRP A 135 -1.06 10.14 -2.80
C TRP A 135 -1.17 10.25 -4.32
N ALA A 136 -0.18 10.89 -4.95
CA ALA A 136 -0.23 11.19 -6.38
C ALA A 136 -0.20 9.91 -7.24
N ASP A 137 0.49 8.88 -6.76
CA ASP A 137 0.60 7.57 -7.39
C ASP A 137 -0.68 6.73 -7.28
N ASP A 138 -1.54 6.97 -6.28
CA ASP A 138 -2.77 6.18 -6.07
C ASP A 138 -3.67 6.17 -7.31
N SER A 139 -3.79 7.32 -7.98
CA SER A 139 -4.55 7.44 -9.24
C SER A 139 -3.95 6.66 -10.42
N ARG A 140 -2.67 6.28 -10.34
CA ARG A 140 -1.93 5.53 -11.36
C ARG A 140 -2.18 4.04 -11.24
N TRP A 141 -2.06 3.48 -10.02
CA TRP A 141 -2.10 2.04 -9.79
C TRP A 141 -3.48 1.51 -9.38
N TRP A 142 -4.36 2.32 -8.78
CA TRP A 142 -5.73 1.90 -8.44
C TRP A 142 -6.52 1.30 -9.62
N PRO A 143 -6.39 1.79 -10.88
CA PRO A 143 -7.04 1.16 -12.02
C PRO A 143 -6.70 -0.33 -12.22
N PHE A 144 -5.53 -0.81 -11.77
CA PHE A 144 -5.18 -2.24 -11.82
C PHE A 144 -5.99 -3.04 -10.80
N VAL A 145 -6.20 -2.49 -9.61
CA VAL A 145 -7.10 -3.06 -8.58
C VAL A 145 -8.51 -3.23 -9.14
N LEU A 146 -9.05 -2.19 -9.79
CA LEU A 146 -10.38 -2.23 -10.40
C LEU A 146 -10.52 -3.28 -11.51
N ARG A 147 -9.43 -3.62 -12.21
CA ARG A 147 -9.41 -4.69 -13.22
C ARG A 147 -9.15 -6.08 -12.63
N GLY A 148 -8.87 -6.18 -11.33
CA GLY A 148 -8.48 -7.43 -10.68
C GLY A 148 -7.08 -7.92 -11.07
N GLU A 149 -6.24 -7.02 -11.59
CA GLU A 149 -4.87 -7.32 -12.01
C GLU A 149 -3.90 -7.19 -10.85
N LYS A 150 -2.92 -8.10 -10.76
CA LYS A 150 -1.74 -7.86 -9.92
C LYS A 150 -0.81 -6.89 -10.64
N PHE A 151 -0.12 -6.03 -9.89
CA PHE A 151 0.74 -5.01 -10.48
C PHE A 151 2.05 -4.82 -9.72
N VAL A 152 3.04 -4.30 -10.43
CA VAL A 152 4.24 -3.71 -9.83
C VAL A 152 4.33 -2.26 -10.26
N GLY A 153 4.52 -1.36 -9.30
CA GLY A 153 4.80 0.06 -9.53
C GLY A 153 6.15 0.46 -8.93
N GLN A 154 6.93 1.21 -9.68
CA GLN A 154 8.14 1.89 -9.22
C GLN A 154 7.96 3.38 -9.45
N PHE A 155 8.14 4.19 -8.40
CA PHE A 155 7.94 5.63 -8.43
C PHE A 155 9.17 6.33 -7.87
N TRP A 156 9.72 7.28 -8.62
CA TRP A 156 10.78 8.16 -8.16
C TRP A 156 10.19 9.51 -7.83
N LEU A 157 10.38 9.96 -6.60
CA LEU A 157 9.80 11.18 -6.07
C LEU A 157 10.89 12.16 -5.66
N LYS A 158 10.59 13.45 -5.79
CA LYS A 158 11.43 14.51 -5.19
C LYS A 158 11.34 14.47 -3.66
N ALA A 159 12.20 15.26 -3.02
CA ALA A 159 12.21 15.42 -1.56
C ALA A 159 10.89 15.96 -0.97
N ASP A 160 10.01 16.55 -1.81
CA ASP A 160 8.67 17.00 -1.41
C ASP A 160 7.65 15.85 -1.24
N GLN A 161 8.04 14.60 -1.60
CA GLN A 161 7.21 13.39 -1.51
C GLN A 161 5.91 13.47 -2.32
N ALA A 162 5.80 14.41 -3.25
CA ALA A 162 4.59 14.66 -4.04
C ALA A 162 4.87 14.67 -5.54
N THR A 163 6.04 15.18 -5.95
CA THR A 163 6.41 15.28 -7.35
C THR A 163 7.04 13.97 -7.83
N ILE A 164 6.29 13.20 -8.62
CA ILE A 164 6.80 12.01 -9.33
C ILE A 164 7.61 12.46 -10.55
N THR A 165 8.87 12.05 -10.63
CA THR A 165 9.81 12.39 -11.73
C THR A 165 9.95 11.26 -12.74
N ARG A 166 9.73 10.02 -12.31
CA ARG A 166 9.74 8.81 -13.13
C ARG A 166 8.75 7.81 -12.54
N GLU A 167 8.05 7.07 -13.39
CA GLU A 167 7.19 5.97 -12.99
C GLU A 167 7.33 4.78 -13.95
N HIS A 168 7.30 3.57 -13.41
CA HIS A 168 7.22 2.32 -14.16
C HIS A 168 6.11 1.49 -13.52
N LEU A 169 5.04 1.20 -14.26
CA LEU A 169 3.86 0.53 -13.70
C LEU A 169 3.31 -0.46 -14.72
N TYR A 170 3.21 -1.73 -14.32
CA TYR A 170 2.78 -2.80 -15.21
C TYR A 170 2.07 -3.93 -14.46
N ALA A 171 1.21 -4.66 -15.19
CA ALA A 171 0.55 -5.85 -14.67
C ALA A 171 1.50 -7.06 -14.65
N VAL A 172 1.29 -7.96 -13.70
CA VAL A 172 2.04 -9.21 -13.57
C VAL A 172 1.09 -10.39 -13.32
N GLU A 173 1.49 -11.60 -13.72
CA GLU A 173 0.71 -12.82 -13.42
C GLU A 173 0.86 -13.23 -11.94
N SER A 174 2.05 -13.00 -11.38
CA SER A 174 2.39 -13.31 -9.99
C SER A 174 3.38 -12.31 -9.44
N LEU A 175 3.34 -12.10 -8.12
CA LEU A 175 4.25 -11.21 -7.38
C LEU A 175 5.44 -11.97 -6.76
N GLY A 176 5.53 -13.29 -6.98
CA GLY A 176 6.70 -14.08 -6.62
C GLY A 176 6.86 -14.43 -5.13
N PHE A 177 6.00 -13.92 -4.25
CA PHE A 177 6.02 -14.24 -2.82
C PHE A 177 5.28 -15.56 -2.54
N VAL A 178 6.02 -16.65 -2.37
CA VAL A 178 5.52 -17.94 -1.84
C VAL A 178 6.20 -18.21 -0.50
#